data_AF-A0A6B3HRR9-F1
#
_entry.id   AF-A0A6B3HRR9-F1
#
_cell.length_a   1.000
_cell.length_b   1.000
_cell.length_c   1.000
_cell.angle_alpha   90.00
_cell.angle_beta   90.00
_cell.angle_gamma   90.00
#
_symmetry.space_group_name_H-M   'P 1'
#
loop_
_entity.id
_entity.type
_entity.pdbx_description
1 polymer ?
#
loop_
_entity_poly.entity_id
_entity_poly.type
_entity_poly.pdbx_seq_one_letter_code
_entity_poly.pdbx_strand_id
1 'polypeptide(L)' 'MAAASSTSTPKALRREAVDTALAALGLDDKTRLLAGQDLWSLPALPAIGLRSLVMSDGPIGV' A
#
# COMPACT_ATOMS: atom_id res chain seq x y z
N MET A 1 13.90 -31.98 19.56
CA MET A 1 13.50 -30.63 20.00
C MET A 1 14.52 -29.65 19.45
N ALA A 2 14.26 -29.09 18.27
CA ALA A 2 15.04 -27.99 17.70
C ALA A 2 14.04 -27.09 16.97
N ALA A 3 13.81 -25.90 17.50
CA ALA A 3 12.89 -24.92 16.95
C ALA A 3 13.50 -24.38 15.64
N ALA A 4 12.88 -24.72 14.51
CA ALA A 4 13.23 -24.12 13.23
C ALA A 4 12.80 -22.65 13.23
N SER A 5 13.79 -21.76 13.27
CA SER A 5 13.62 -20.31 13.25
C SER A 5 12.89 -19.88 11.98
N SER A 6 11.70 -19.30 12.15
CA SER A 6 10.83 -18.83 11.06
C SER A 6 11.41 -17.58 10.41
N THR A 7 12.24 -17.76 9.38
CA THR A 7 12.68 -16.64 8.54
C THR A 7 11.59 -16.39 7.51
N SER A 8 10.70 -15.42 7.75
CA SER A 8 9.67 -15.05 6.78
C SER A 8 10.29 -14.35 5.56
N THR A 9 9.83 -14.71 4.37
CA THR A 9 10.31 -14.13 3.10
C THR A 9 9.95 -12.63 3.03
N PRO A 10 10.79 -11.74 2.45
CA PRO A 10 10.49 -10.31 2.34
C PRO A 10 9.13 -9.96 1.70
N LYS A 11 8.64 -10.77 0.77
CA LYS A 11 7.29 -10.62 0.18
C LYS A 11 6.18 -10.83 1.20
N ALA A 12 6.33 -11.79 2.11
CA ALA A 12 5.36 -12.08 3.16
C ALA A 12 5.27 -10.92 4.16
N LEU A 13 6.43 -10.41 4.59
CA LEU A 13 6.52 -9.24 5.47
C LEU A 13 5.86 -8.00 4.85
N ARG A 14 6.09 -7.76 3.56
CA ARG A 14 5.44 -6.64 2.86
C ARG A 14 3.92 -6.82 2.78
N ARG A 15 3.45 -8.05 2.52
CA ARG A 15 2.02 -8.34 2.47
C ARG A 15 1.37 -8.10 3.82
N GLU A 16 1.97 -8.59 4.90
CA GLU A 16 1.50 -8.38 6.27
C GLU A 16 1.42 -6.89 6.64
N ALA A 17 2.44 -6.09 6.27
CA ALA A 17 2.42 -4.64 6.47
C ALA A 17 1.27 -3.96 5.69
N VAL A 18 1.02 -4.39 4.46
CA VAL A 18 -0.11 -3.89 3.64
C VAL A 18 -1.45 -4.29 4.26
N ASP A 19 -1.61 -5.55 4.66
CA ASP A 19 -2.84 -6.05 5.27
C ASP A 19 -3.15 -5.30 6.59
N THR A 20 -2.12 -5.04 7.39
CA THR A 20 -2.22 -4.25 8.63
C THR A 20 -2.66 -2.81 8.34
N ALA A 21 -2.06 -2.16 7.33
CA ALA A 21 -2.43 -0.82 6.92
C ALA A 21 -3.89 -0.75 6.41
N LEU A 22 -4.31 -1.70 5.57
CA LEU A 22 -5.68 -1.76 5.03
C LEU A 22 -6.73 -2.02 6.12
N ALA A 23 -6.39 -2.77 7.17
CA ALA A 23 -7.26 -3.00 8.32
C ALA A 23 -7.50 -1.72 9.13
N ALA A 24 -6.52 -0.81 9.18
CA ALA A 24 -6.62 0.47 9.89
C ALA A 24 -7.43 1.54 9.14
N LEU A 25 -7.71 1.36 7.85
CA LEU A 25 -8.44 2.34 7.02
C LEU A 25 -9.96 2.20 7.14
N GLY A 26 -10.62 3.36 7.25
CA GLY A 26 -12.08 3.50 7.13
C GLY A 26 -12.57 3.29 5.69
N LEU A 27 -13.89 3.24 5.50
CA LEU A 27 -14.49 3.06 4.18
C LEU A 27 -14.15 4.23 3.24
N ASP A 28 -14.23 5.47 3.74
CA ASP A 28 -13.93 6.65 2.92
C ASP A 28 -12.48 6.69 2.45
N ASP A 29 -11.52 6.28 3.28
CA ASP A 29 -10.12 6.19 2.86
C ASP A 29 -9.92 5.12 1.78
N LYS A 30 -10.60 3.97 1.94
CA LYS A 30 -10.56 2.89 0.94
C LYS A 30 -11.18 3.32 -0.39
N THR A 31 -12.31 4.00 -0.37
CA THR A 31 -12.96 4.49 -1.59
C THR A 31 -12.11 5.55 -2.29
N ARG A 32 -11.42 6.42 -1.54
CA ARG A 32 -10.48 7.39 -2.09
C ARG A 32 -9.26 6.73 -2.76
N LEU A 33 -8.75 5.63 -2.24
CA LEU A 33 -7.70 4.85 -2.90
C LEU A 33 -8.15 4.23 -4.23
N LEU A 34 -9.43 3.86 -4.32
CA LEU A 34 -10.01 3.30 -5.55
C LEU A 34 -10.37 4.37 -6.57
N ALA A 35 -10.83 5.54 -6.12
CA ALA A 35 -11.24 6.64 -6.98
C ALA A 35 -10.05 7.48 -7.49
N GLY A 36 -8.97 7.55 -6.71
CA GLY A 36 -7.88 8.49 -6.94
C GLY A 36 -8.17 9.88 -6.37
N GLN A 37 -7.13 10.72 -6.36
CA GLN A 37 -7.20 12.15 -6.06
C GLN A 37 -7.48 12.95 -7.34
N ASP A 38 -6.85 12.56 -8.43
CA ASP A 38 -7.07 13.06 -9.79
C ASP A 38 -6.76 11.95 -10.81
N LEU A 39 -6.72 12.30 -12.10
CA LEU A 39 -6.47 11.34 -13.19
C LEU A 39 -5.12 10.59 -13.05
N TRP A 40 -4.16 11.15 -12.31
CA TRP A 40 -2.79 10.67 -12.25
C TRP A 40 -2.26 10.52 -10.83
N SER A 41 -3.09 10.62 -9.80
CA SER A 41 -2.58 10.56 -8.43
C SER A 41 -3.52 9.91 -7.44
N LEU A 42 -2.93 9.31 -6.41
CA LEU A 42 -3.61 8.88 -5.19
C LEU A 42 -3.34 9.89 -4.07
N PRO A 43 -4.33 10.11 -3.18
CA PRO A 43 -4.14 10.99 -2.04
C PRO A 43 -3.17 10.39 -1.02
N ALA A 44 -2.51 11.24 -0.25
CA ALA A 44 -1.79 10.80 0.93
C ALA A 44 -2.77 10.28 1.99
N LEU A 45 -2.39 9.21 2.70
CA LEU A 45 -3.09 8.72 3.90
C LEU A 45 -2.07 8.63 5.06
N PRO A 46 -1.80 9.77 5.76
CA PRO A 46 -0.81 9.81 6.84
C PRO A 46 -1.12 8.84 8.00
N ALA A 47 -2.39 8.51 8.21
CA ALA A 47 -2.83 7.54 9.24
C ALA A 47 -2.17 6.16 9.09
N ILE A 48 -1.80 5.78 7.87
CA ILE A 48 -1.08 4.53 7.56
C ILE A 48 0.33 4.79 7.02
N GLY A 49 0.84 6.02 7.15
CA GLY A 49 2.15 6.41 6.63
C GLY A 49 2.24 6.45 5.09
N LEU A 50 1.12 6.41 4.38
CA LEU A 50 1.10 6.46 2.92
C LEU A 50 1.25 7.90 2.43
N ARG A 51 2.31 8.17 1.68
CA ARG A 51 2.46 9.45 0.96
C ARG A 51 1.62 9.44 -0.31
N SER A 52 1.32 10.62 -0.84
CA SER A 52 0.67 10.72 -2.16
C SER A 52 1.53 10.02 -3.22
N LEU A 53 0.86 9.33 -4.13
CA LEU A 53 1.48 8.59 -5.21
C LEU A 53 1.04 9.22 -6.53
N VAL A 54 2.00 9.72 -7.30
CA VAL A 54 1.76 10.18 -8.67
C VAL A 54 2.13 9.03 -9.60
N MET A 55 1.23 8.73 -10.53
CA MET A 55 1.43 7.77 -11.59
C MET A 55 1.74 8.51 -12.90
N SER A 56 2.58 7.88 -13.71
CA SER A 56 2.83 8.29 -15.08
C SER A 56 2.31 7.20 -16.00
N ASP A 57 1.80 7.60 -17.15
CA ASP A 57 1.50 6.66 -18.24
C ASP A 57 2.78 6.03 -18.80
N GLY A 58 2.62 4.89 -19.50
CA GLY A 58 3.66 4.19 -20.23
C GLY A 58 3.07 3.50 -21.47
N PRO A 59 3.76 3.57 -22.62
CA PRO A 59 4.77 2.53 -22.90
C PRO A 59 6.11 3.04 -23.46
N ILE A 60 6.25 4.34 -23.74
CA ILE A 60 7.48 5.00 -24.25
C ILE A 60 7.94 6.15 -23.35
N GLY A 61 7.41 6.19 -22.12
CA GLY A 61 8.00 6.88 -20.99
C GLY A 61 7.62 8.35 -20.78
N VAL A 62 8.17 8.82 -19.65
CA VAL A 62 8.41 10.21 -19.25
C VAL A 62 9.87 10.58 -19.49
#